data_AF-A0A177ILJ4-F1
#
_entry.id   AF-A0A177ILJ4-F1
#
_cell.length_a   1.000
_cell.length_b   1.000
_cell.length_c   1.000
_cell.angle_alpha   90.00
_cell.angle_beta   90.00
_cell.angle_gamma   90.00
#
_symmetry.space_group_name_H-M   'P 1'
#
loop_
_entity.id
_entity.type
_entity.pdbx_description
1 polymer ?
#
loop_
_entity_poly.entity_id
_entity_poly.type
_entity_poly.pdbx_seq_one_letter_code
_entity_poly.pdbx_strand_id
1 'polypeptide(L)'
;MSNLSQLLEPETRSLVLKDLSQFVDKTVAEQSGISGMAIKGAVSAATKVSPDFISRGLNKILPDMLGDLEPYWSDFESSDSQDFGAFLDKDSAAVADALMSTADQHAERITIAPVAKAYKSLRNKGASIVEGNVADLGSILHKHMN
;
A
#
# COMPACT_ATOMS: atom_id res chain seq x y z
N MET A 1 -12.20 21.71 1.81
CA MET A 1 -11.53 20.58 2.45
C MET A 1 -11.26 19.61 1.33
N SER A 2 -9.99 19.28 1.12
CA SER A 2 -9.62 18.27 0.14
C SER A 2 -10.02 16.89 0.68
N ASN A 3 -10.23 15.93 -0.20
CA ASN A 3 -10.68 14.59 0.19
C ASN A 3 -9.90 13.57 -0.63
N LEU A 4 -9.44 12.49 0.00
CA LEU A 4 -8.56 11.53 -0.66
C LEU A 4 -9.23 10.84 -1.86
N SER A 5 -10.56 10.80 -1.94
CA SER A 5 -11.27 10.26 -3.11
C SER A 5 -10.93 10.97 -4.43
N GLN A 6 -10.40 12.20 -4.39
CA GLN A 6 -9.87 12.90 -5.58
C GLN A 6 -8.72 12.13 -6.24
N LEU A 7 -7.98 11.32 -5.49
CA LEU A 7 -6.95 10.42 -6.02
C LEU A 7 -7.54 9.28 -6.86
N LEU A 8 -8.86 9.13 -6.93
CA LEU A 8 -9.56 8.17 -7.79
C LEU A 8 -9.94 8.76 -9.16
N GLU A 9 -9.76 10.07 -9.38
CA GLU A 9 -9.98 10.69 -10.69
C GLU A 9 -9.06 10.06 -11.76
N PRO A 10 -9.51 9.86 -13.01
CA PRO A 10 -8.83 8.98 -13.97
C PRO A 10 -7.33 9.29 -14.19
N GLU A 11 -6.97 10.56 -14.35
CA GLU A 11 -5.58 10.98 -14.57
C GLU A 11 -4.74 10.82 -13.29
N THR A 12 -5.23 11.35 -12.16
CA THR A 12 -4.56 11.29 -10.85
C THR A 12 -4.38 9.84 -10.39
N ARG A 13 -5.42 9.01 -10.54
CA ARG A 13 -5.40 7.60 -10.16
C ARG A 13 -4.31 6.83 -10.88
N SER A 14 -4.11 7.09 -12.17
CA SER A 14 -3.05 6.43 -12.95
C SER A 14 -1.66 6.75 -12.39
N LEU A 15 -1.42 8.01 -12.02
CA LEU A 15 -0.17 8.49 -11.43
C LEU A 15 0.07 7.92 -10.02
N VAL A 16 -0.98 7.93 -9.17
CA VAL A 16 -0.95 7.34 -7.82
C VAL A 16 -0.63 5.85 -7.90
N LEU A 17 -1.32 5.10 -8.76
CA LEU A 17 -1.08 3.66 -8.92
C LEU A 17 0.32 3.35 -9.43
N LYS A 18 0.87 4.19 -10.31
CA LYS A 18 2.25 4.06 -10.78
C LYS A 18 3.24 4.22 -9.63
N ASP A 19 3.13 5.29 -8.86
CA ASP A 19 4.05 5.56 -7.75
C ASP A 19 3.92 4.51 -6.64
N LEU A 20 2.69 4.10 -6.29
CA LEU A 20 2.46 3.01 -5.34
C LEU A 20 3.01 1.67 -5.83
N SER A 21 2.90 1.36 -7.13
CA SER A 21 3.48 0.12 -7.68
C SER A 21 5.01 0.13 -7.58
N GLN A 22 5.64 1.26 -7.93
CA GLN A 22 7.09 1.43 -7.81
C GLN A 22 7.56 1.33 -6.35
N PHE A 23 6.78 1.91 -5.44
CA PHE A 23 7.02 1.81 -4.01
C PHE A 23 6.97 0.35 -3.54
N VAL A 24 5.92 -0.41 -3.88
CA VAL A 24 5.84 -1.85 -3.53
C VAL A 24 7.02 -2.63 -4.11
N ASP A 25 7.40 -2.41 -5.36
CA ASP A 25 8.55 -3.07 -5.99
C ASP A 25 9.85 -2.77 -5.24
N LYS A 26 10.07 -1.50 -4.85
CA LYS A 26 11.22 -1.07 -4.06
C LYS A 26 11.23 -1.74 -2.68
N THR A 27 10.12 -1.68 -1.95
CA THR A 27 10.00 -2.27 -0.60
C THR A 27 10.26 -3.78 -0.63
N VAL A 28 9.79 -4.49 -1.66
CA VAL A 28 10.09 -5.92 -1.86
C VAL A 28 11.57 -6.15 -2.17
N ALA A 29 12.16 -5.33 -3.04
CA ALA A 29 13.56 -5.45 -3.43
C ALA A 29 14.53 -5.19 -2.25
N GLU A 30 14.16 -4.32 -1.32
CA GLU A 30 14.94 -3.96 -0.13
C GLU A 30 14.88 -5.02 0.98
N GLN A 31 13.93 -5.96 0.92
CA GLN A 31 13.85 -7.05 1.91
C GLN A 31 15.17 -7.83 1.98
N SER A 32 15.64 -8.15 3.17
CA SER A 32 16.94 -8.81 3.36
C SER A 32 16.83 -10.06 4.24
N GLY A 33 17.92 -10.84 4.31
CA GLY A 33 17.98 -12.10 5.05
C GLY A 33 17.13 -13.24 4.44
N ILE A 34 17.08 -14.37 5.16
CA ILE A 34 16.39 -15.59 4.71
C ILE A 34 14.89 -15.33 4.48
N SER A 35 14.28 -14.53 5.36
CA SER A 35 12.90 -14.14 5.21
C SER A 35 12.66 -13.24 3.99
N GLY A 36 13.56 -12.30 3.71
CA GLY A 36 13.45 -11.44 2.54
C GLY A 36 13.60 -12.23 1.24
N MET A 37 14.45 -13.25 1.21
CA MET A 37 14.54 -14.18 0.08
C MET A 37 13.22 -14.92 -0.20
N ALA A 38 12.52 -15.35 0.84
CA ALA A 38 11.22 -15.99 0.70
C ALA A 38 10.16 -15.05 0.09
N ILE A 39 10.13 -13.79 0.55
CA ILE A 39 9.24 -12.74 0.02
C ILE A 39 9.54 -12.48 -1.46
N LYS A 40 10.79 -12.17 -1.80
CA LYS A 40 11.20 -11.89 -3.19
C LYS A 40 10.92 -13.07 -4.11
N GLY A 41 11.20 -14.29 -3.65
CA GLY A 41 10.92 -15.50 -4.40
C GLY A 41 9.43 -15.70 -4.68
N ALA A 42 8.58 -15.47 -3.68
CA ALA A 42 7.14 -15.58 -3.83
C ALA A 42 6.57 -14.51 -4.78
N VAL A 43 7.02 -13.26 -4.65
CA VAL A 43 6.66 -12.16 -5.57
C VAL A 43 7.11 -12.49 -6.99
N SER A 44 8.36 -12.92 -7.18
CA SER A 44 8.89 -13.29 -8.49
C SER A 44 8.10 -14.42 -9.15
N ALA A 45 7.67 -15.42 -8.39
CA ALA A 45 6.83 -16.50 -8.89
C ALA A 45 5.43 -16.01 -9.30
N ALA A 46 4.83 -15.11 -8.51
CA ALA A 46 3.56 -14.48 -8.87
C ALA A 46 3.69 -13.61 -10.13
N THR A 47 4.75 -12.80 -10.26
CA THR A 47 5.03 -11.98 -11.44
C THR A 47 5.15 -12.83 -12.71
N LYS A 48 5.79 -14.00 -12.65
CA LYS A 48 5.90 -14.90 -13.81
C LYS A 48 4.54 -15.40 -14.33
N VAL A 49 3.57 -15.56 -13.43
CA VAL A 49 2.22 -16.04 -13.76
C VAL A 49 1.30 -14.88 -14.11
N SER A 50 1.54 -13.73 -13.49
CA SER A 50 0.70 -12.55 -13.55
C SER A 50 1.57 -11.29 -13.43
N PRO A 51 2.17 -10.80 -14.52
CA PRO A 51 3.15 -9.71 -14.48
C PRO A 51 2.65 -8.42 -13.83
N ASP A 52 1.35 -8.15 -13.95
CA ASP A 52 0.66 -6.95 -13.48
C ASP A 52 -0.15 -7.19 -12.19
N PHE A 53 0.17 -8.24 -11.40
CA PHE A 53 -0.61 -8.53 -10.19
C PHE A 53 -0.55 -7.41 -9.15
N ILE A 54 0.59 -6.71 -9.03
CA ILE A 54 0.78 -5.59 -8.09
C ILE A 54 -0.11 -4.43 -8.49
N SER A 55 0.02 -3.95 -9.73
CA SER A 55 -0.77 -2.80 -10.22
C SER A 55 -2.26 -3.09 -10.22
N ARG A 56 -2.69 -4.31 -10.61
CA ARG A 56 -4.11 -4.70 -10.51
C ARG A 56 -4.59 -4.83 -9.07
N GLY A 57 -3.75 -5.32 -8.16
CA GLY A 57 -4.06 -5.42 -6.73
C GLY A 57 -4.27 -4.04 -6.13
N LEU A 58 -3.29 -3.14 -6.31
CA LEU A 58 -3.39 -1.74 -5.90
C LEU A 58 -4.60 -1.05 -6.49
N ASN A 59 -4.89 -1.25 -7.78
CA ASN A 59 -6.06 -0.64 -8.42
C ASN A 59 -7.39 -1.08 -7.78
N LYS A 60 -7.48 -2.32 -7.28
CA LYS A 60 -8.67 -2.83 -6.59
C LYS A 60 -8.77 -2.33 -5.17
N ILE A 61 -7.65 -2.27 -4.46
CA ILE A 61 -7.56 -1.92 -3.04
C ILE A 61 -7.66 -0.41 -2.81
N LEU A 62 -7.16 0.40 -3.77
CA LEU A 62 -7.01 1.85 -3.62
C LEU A 62 -8.28 2.55 -3.11
N PRO A 63 -9.51 2.33 -3.63
CA PRO A 63 -10.69 3.02 -3.12
C PRO A 63 -10.95 2.79 -1.62
N ASP A 64 -10.84 1.55 -1.16
CA ASP A 64 -11.09 1.20 0.24
C ASP A 64 -9.93 1.68 1.13
N MET A 65 -8.69 1.60 0.62
CA MET A 65 -7.50 2.13 1.29
C MET A 65 -7.62 3.63 1.57
N LEU A 66 -8.09 4.40 0.58
CA LEU A 66 -8.30 5.84 0.76
C LEU A 66 -9.44 6.12 1.74
N GLY A 67 -10.49 5.28 1.75
CA GLY A 67 -11.55 5.34 2.76
C GLY A 67 -11.02 5.17 4.19
N ASP A 68 -10.12 4.21 4.42
CA ASP A 68 -9.50 4.00 5.73
C ASP A 68 -8.59 5.16 6.15
N LEU A 69 -7.93 5.81 5.17
CA LEU A 69 -7.01 6.93 5.41
C LEU A 69 -7.71 8.30 5.52
N GLU A 70 -8.97 8.40 5.10
CA GLU A 70 -9.72 9.67 5.08
C GLU A 70 -9.81 10.36 6.46
N PRO A 71 -10.07 9.64 7.58
CA PRO A 71 -10.08 10.28 8.90
C PRO A 71 -8.71 10.88 9.26
N TYR A 72 -7.62 10.18 8.93
CA TYR A 72 -6.27 10.68 9.16
C TYR A 72 -5.97 11.91 8.31
N TRP A 73 -6.47 11.98 7.08
CA TRP A 73 -6.33 13.15 6.21
C TRP A 73 -7.05 14.38 6.78
N SER A 74 -8.27 14.20 7.28
CA SER A 74 -9.03 15.28 7.95
C SER A 74 -8.30 15.82 9.19
N ASP A 75 -7.73 14.93 10.00
CA ASP A 75 -6.95 15.33 11.17
C ASP A 75 -5.63 16.00 10.77
N PHE A 76 -5.00 15.53 9.69
CA PHE A 76 -3.81 16.15 9.10
C PHE A 76 -4.09 17.58 8.64
N GLU A 77 -5.17 17.83 7.87
CA GLU A 77 -5.56 19.18 7.41
C GLU A 77 -5.81 20.15 8.57
N SER A 78 -6.18 19.63 9.75
CA SER A 78 -6.41 20.41 10.96
C SER A 78 -5.18 20.56 11.86
N SER A 79 -4.05 19.95 11.47
CA SER A 79 -2.80 19.93 12.24
C SER A 79 -1.76 20.91 11.67
N ASP A 80 -0.69 21.16 12.43
CA ASP A 80 0.46 21.95 11.95
C ASP A 80 1.44 21.11 11.09
N SER A 81 1.15 19.83 10.83
CA SER A 81 2.02 18.95 10.06
C SER A 81 2.12 19.43 8.61
N GLN A 82 3.33 19.41 8.05
CA GLN A 82 3.60 19.82 6.67
C GLN A 82 3.63 18.65 5.70
N ASP A 83 3.61 17.42 6.20
CA ASP A 83 3.58 16.21 5.39
C ASP A 83 2.63 15.17 5.99
N PHE A 84 1.81 14.57 5.14
CA PHE A 84 0.84 13.54 5.54
C PHE A 84 1.54 12.24 5.95
N GLY A 85 2.63 11.86 5.28
CA GLY A 85 3.43 10.71 5.65
C GLY A 85 3.98 10.82 7.08
N ALA A 86 4.63 11.95 7.38
CA ALA A 86 5.10 12.26 8.73
C ALA A 86 3.96 12.35 9.76
N PHE A 87 2.75 12.72 9.34
CA PHE A 87 1.57 12.71 10.20
C PHE A 87 1.13 11.28 10.54
N LEU A 88 1.01 10.41 9.53
CA LEU A 88 0.62 9.01 9.71
C LEU A 88 1.63 8.22 10.56
N ASP A 89 2.92 8.57 10.47
CA ASP A 89 3.99 7.86 11.19
C ASP A 89 3.82 7.91 12.72
N LYS A 90 3.12 8.91 13.24
CA LYS A 90 2.82 9.06 14.67
C LYS A 90 1.98 7.89 15.22
N ASP A 91 1.14 7.31 14.38
CA ASP A 91 0.27 6.16 14.69
C ASP A 91 0.46 5.02 13.67
N SER A 92 1.70 4.82 13.21
CA SER A 92 2.06 3.89 12.12
C SER A 92 1.54 2.47 12.32
N ALA A 93 1.51 1.95 13.55
CA ALA A 93 0.95 0.64 13.85
C ALA A 93 -0.56 0.56 13.55
N ALA A 94 -1.34 1.55 13.98
CA ALA A 94 -2.78 1.58 13.73
C ALA A 94 -3.10 1.78 12.24
N VAL A 95 -2.33 2.64 11.57
CA VAL A 95 -2.45 2.85 10.12
C VAL A 95 -2.12 1.56 9.37
N ALA A 96 -1.03 0.88 9.74
CA ALA A 96 -0.65 -0.39 9.12
C ALA A 96 -1.71 -1.47 9.32
N ASP A 97 -2.30 -1.58 10.51
CA ASP A 97 -3.38 -2.53 10.77
C ASP A 97 -4.61 -2.26 9.90
N ALA A 98 -5.01 -1.00 9.72
CA ALA A 98 -6.12 -0.62 8.83
C ALA A 98 -5.82 -1.01 7.38
N LEU A 99 -4.65 -0.61 6.85
CA LEU A 99 -4.22 -0.94 5.49
C LEU A 99 -4.13 -2.46 5.26
N MET A 100 -3.63 -3.20 6.24
CA MET A 100 -3.54 -4.65 6.18
C MET A 100 -4.91 -5.32 6.23
N SER A 101 -5.87 -4.79 7.00
CA SER A 101 -7.25 -5.28 7.02
C SER A 101 -7.90 -5.16 5.65
N THR A 102 -7.76 -4.01 5.00
CA THR A 102 -8.27 -3.82 3.63
C THR A 102 -7.57 -4.75 2.65
N ALA A 103 -6.25 -4.91 2.73
CA ALA A 103 -5.54 -5.88 1.90
C ALA A 103 -6.02 -7.32 2.13
N ASP A 104 -6.29 -7.72 3.37
CA ASP A 104 -6.81 -9.05 3.76
C ASP A 104 -8.17 -9.30 3.09
N GLN A 105 -9.11 -8.35 3.17
CA GLN A 105 -10.44 -8.45 2.55
C GLN A 105 -10.38 -8.65 1.03
N HIS A 106 -9.44 -7.98 0.36
CA HIS A 106 -9.24 -8.14 -1.08
C HIS A 106 -8.53 -9.46 -1.41
N ALA A 107 -7.66 -9.94 -0.53
CA ALA A 107 -6.94 -11.19 -0.73
C ALA A 107 -7.85 -12.42 -0.73
N GLU A 108 -8.97 -12.39 0.00
CA GLU A 108 -10.00 -13.45 -0.02
C GLU A 108 -10.57 -13.70 -1.42
N ARG A 109 -10.49 -12.70 -2.31
CA ARG A 109 -11.01 -12.78 -3.68
C ARG A 109 -9.96 -13.23 -4.69
N ILE A 110 -8.72 -13.52 -4.27
CA ILE A 110 -7.65 -13.95 -5.17
C ILE A 110 -7.85 -15.43 -5.54
N THR A 111 -8.14 -15.68 -6.81
CA THR A 111 -8.31 -17.04 -7.35
C THR A 111 -7.04 -17.62 -7.97
N ILE A 112 -6.04 -16.80 -8.28
CA ILE A 112 -4.78 -17.22 -8.90
C ILE A 112 -3.84 -17.73 -7.79
N ALA A 113 -3.70 -19.05 -7.66
CA ALA A 113 -2.99 -19.67 -6.54
C ALA A 113 -1.55 -19.14 -6.29
N PRO A 114 -0.71 -18.90 -7.31
CA PRO A 114 0.60 -18.27 -7.12
C PRO A 114 0.53 -16.86 -6.52
N VAL A 115 -0.47 -16.06 -6.91
CA VAL A 115 -0.69 -14.71 -6.38
C VAL A 115 -1.19 -14.79 -4.93
N ALA A 116 -2.12 -15.69 -4.63
CA ALA A 116 -2.61 -15.91 -3.27
C ALA A 116 -1.47 -16.36 -2.33
N LYS A 117 -0.56 -17.22 -2.82
CA LYS A 117 0.61 -17.66 -2.06
C LYS A 117 1.61 -16.53 -1.83
N ALA A 118 1.83 -15.65 -2.81
CA ALA A 118 2.66 -14.47 -2.64
C ALA A 118 2.09 -13.53 -1.57
N TYR A 119 0.79 -13.26 -1.61
CA TYR A 119 0.10 -12.49 -0.57
C TYR A 119 0.26 -13.14 0.81
N LYS A 120 -0.02 -14.44 0.95
CA LYS A 120 0.11 -15.15 2.24
C LYS A 120 1.54 -15.08 2.80
N SER A 121 2.55 -15.18 1.94
CA SER A 121 3.96 -15.04 2.34
C SER A 121 4.25 -13.64 2.87
N LEU A 122 3.75 -12.61 2.18
CA LEU A 122 3.83 -11.22 2.60
C LEU A 122 3.09 -11.01 3.92
N ARG A 123 1.82 -11.42 4.04
CA ARG A 123 0.95 -11.20 5.20
C ARG A 123 1.56 -11.58 6.54
N ASN A 124 2.33 -12.67 6.60
CA ASN A 124 3.02 -13.12 7.81
C ASN A 124 4.03 -12.09 8.36
N LYS A 125 4.49 -11.16 7.51
CA LYS A 125 5.45 -10.08 7.83
C LYS A 125 4.99 -8.71 7.35
N GLY A 126 3.82 -8.67 6.71
CA GLY A 126 3.32 -7.53 5.94
C GLY A 126 2.99 -6.37 6.85
N ALA A 127 2.43 -6.64 8.03
CA ALA A 127 2.16 -5.61 9.02
C ALA A 127 3.43 -4.82 9.39
N SER A 128 4.52 -5.49 9.79
CA SER A 128 5.78 -4.80 10.13
C SER A 128 6.44 -4.11 8.93
N ILE A 129 6.28 -4.65 7.71
CA ILE A 129 6.78 -4.00 6.49
C ILE A 129 5.96 -2.74 6.22
N VAL A 130 4.63 -2.81 6.27
CA VAL A 130 3.74 -1.67 6.04
C VAL A 130 3.98 -0.61 7.10
N GLU A 131 3.99 -0.98 8.39
CA GLU A 131 4.28 -0.11 9.53
C GLU A 131 5.57 0.69 9.32
N GLY A 132 6.66 0.01 8.97
CA GLY A 132 7.95 0.67 8.71
C GLY A 132 8.01 1.50 7.43
N ASN A 133 6.96 1.52 6.61
CA ASN A 133 6.88 2.30 5.37
C ASN A 133 5.59 3.15 5.29
N VAL A 134 4.86 3.35 6.40
CA VAL A 134 3.64 4.17 6.44
C VAL A 134 3.93 5.60 6.00
N ALA A 135 5.04 6.18 6.46
CA ALA A 135 5.44 7.54 6.09
C ALA A 135 5.61 7.69 4.58
N ASP A 136 6.40 6.82 3.94
CA ASP A 136 6.64 6.85 2.49
C ASP A 136 5.33 6.71 1.69
N LEU A 137 4.42 5.83 2.13
CA LEU A 137 3.10 5.67 1.52
C LEU A 137 2.29 6.96 1.63
N GLY A 138 2.22 7.57 2.81
CA GLY A 138 1.49 8.82 3.03
C GLY A 138 2.04 9.99 2.21
N SER A 139 3.37 10.12 2.10
CA SER A 139 4.00 11.16 1.27
C SER A 139 3.70 10.96 -0.23
N ILE A 140 3.58 9.71 -0.71
CA ILE A 140 3.13 9.44 -2.09
C ILE A 140 1.72 9.97 -2.30
N LEU A 141 0.79 9.69 -1.38
CA LEU A 141 -0.59 10.19 -1.50
C LEU A 141 -0.63 11.71 -1.48
N HIS A 142 0.07 12.33 -0.53
CA HIS A 142 0.15 13.78 -0.38
C HIS A 142 0.72 14.47 -1.63
N LYS A 143 1.74 13.90 -2.27
CA LYS A 143 2.29 14.39 -3.54
C LYS A 143 1.21 14.57 -4.62
N HIS A 144 0.20 13.69 -4.66
CA HIS A 144 -0.88 13.72 -5.66
C HIS A 144 -2.13 14.48 -5.20
N MET A 145 -2.13 15.03 -3.98
CA MET A 145 -3.19 15.91 -3.45
C MET A 145 -2.92 17.39 -3.74
N ASN A 146 -1.74 17.73 -4.28
CA ASN A 146 -1.29 19.08 -4.59
C ASN A 146 -1.50 19.46 -6.06
#